data_AF-A0A0I9RRZ9-F1
#
_entry.id   AF-A0A0I9RRZ9-F1
#
_cell.length_a   1.000
_cell.length_b   1.000
_cell.length_c   1.000
_cell.angle_alpha   90.00
_cell.angle_beta   90.00
_cell.angle_gamma   90.00
#
_symmetry.space_group_name_H-M   'P 1'
#
loop_
_entity.id
_entity.type
_entity.pdbx_description
1 polymer ?
#
loop_
_entity_poly.entity_id
_entity_poly.type
_entity_poly.pdbx_seq_one_letter_code
_entity_poly.pdbx_strand_id
1 'polypeptide(L)'
;MKKSNVYIGEVIKQVMAERQVTKAELARRLGVRPQSVDYLLTRKSIDTDTLYSLSLALDYDFAVLYSIKKGVALPVDEEETFKMGNAKITLEIELRQDEMLKLNLKQKIADLLEGKGK
;
A
#
# COMPACT_ATOMS: atom_id res chain seq x y z
N MET A 1 -27.52 -10.34 1.37
CA MET A 1 -26.12 -9.84 1.38
C MET A 1 -25.26 -10.79 0.56
N LYS A 2 -24.44 -10.30 -0.38
CA LYS A 2 -23.45 -11.14 -1.08
C LYS A 2 -22.42 -11.61 -0.06
N LYS A 3 -22.30 -12.93 0.16
CA LYS A 3 -21.25 -13.49 1.02
C LYS A 3 -19.95 -13.52 0.21
N SER A 4 -18.88 -12.97 0.77
CA SER A 4 -17.54 -13.26 0.28
C SER A 4 -17.30 -14.77 0.41
N ASN A 5 -16.78 -15.39 -0.64
CA ASN A 5 -16.47 -16.83 -0.64
C ASN A 5 -15.05 -17.11 -0.10
N VAL A 6 -14.50 -16.15 0.65
CA VAL A 6 -13.16 -16.24 1.24
C VAL A 6 -13.22 -17.20 2.42
N TYR A 7 -12.34 -18.19 2.41
CA TYR A 7 -12.13 -19.10 3.52
C TYR A 7 -10.81 -18.73 4.20
N ILE A 8 -10.91 -17.93 5.27
CA ILE A 8 -9.72 -17.32 5.88
C ILE A 8 -8.70 -18.35 6.35
N GLY A 9 -9.16 -19.50 6.86
CA GLY A 9 -8.29 -20.59 7.30
C GLY A 9 -7.38 -21.14 6.21
N GLU A 10 -7.86 -21.24 4.96
CA GLU A 10 -7.04 -21.70 3.84
C GLU A 10 -6.01 -20.64 3.44
N VAL A 11 -6.40 -19.36 3.44
CA VAL A 11 -5.47 -18.27 3.13
C VAL A 11 -4.37 -18.17 4.18
N ILE A 12 -4.70 -18.34 5.46
CA ILE A 12 -3.70 -18.38 6.53
C ILE A 12 -2.70 -19.53 6.29
N LYS A 13 -3.17 -20.73 5.90
CA LYS A 13 -2.26 -21.85 5.56
C LYS A 13 -1.32 -21.50 4.42
N GLN A 14 -1.82 -20.84 3.38
CA GLN A 14 -1.01 -20.41 2.25
C GLN A 14 0.07 -19.42 2.70
N VAL A 15 -0.32 -18.36 3.42
CA VAL A 15 0.63 -17.35 3.93
C VAL A 15 1.66 -17.96 4.88
N MET A 16 1.26 -18.91 5.73
CA MET A 16 2.18 -19.67 6.57
C MET A 16 3.22 -20.44 5.74
N ALA A 17 2.78 -21.10 4.65
CA ALA A 17 3.67 -21.83 3.76
C ALA A 17 4.64 -20.89 3.03
N GLU A 18 4.15 -19.78 2.49
CA GLU A 18 4.96 -18.76 1.81
C GLU A 18 6.03 -18.17 2.73
N ARG A 19 5.68 -17.91 4.00
CA ARG A 19 6.58 -17.34 5.01
C ARG A 19 7.34 -18.37 5.82
N GLN A 20 7.21 -19.66 5.48
CA GLN A 20 7.85 -20.79 6.17
C GLN A 20 7.59 -20.81 7.69
N VAL A 21 6.40 -20.36 8.12
CA VAL A 21 6.00 -20.35 9.53
C VAL A 21 5.27 -21.66 9.86
N THR A 22 5.80 -22.41 10.83
CA THR A 22 5.15 -23.64 11.30
C THR A 22 3.96 -23.34 12.21
N LYS A 23 3.07 -24.33 12.41
CA LYS A 23 1.95 -24.20 13.35
C LYS A 23 2.41 -23.90 14.78
N ALA A 24 3.49 -24.55 15.22
CA ALA A 24 4.04 -24.33 16.56
C ALA A 24 4.59 -22.92 16.72
N GLU A 25 5.26 -22.40 15.68
CA GLU A 25 5.77 -21.04 15.67
C GLU A 25 4.62 -20.01 15.69
N LEU A 26 3.58 -20.23 14.88
CA LEU A 26 2.41 -19.36 14.88
C LEU A 26 1.72 -19.35 16.25
N ALA A 27 1.55 -20.51 16.89
CA ALA A 27 0.98 -20.62 18.23
C ALA A 27 1.80 -19.81 19.25
N ARG A 28 3.14 -19.88 19.17
CA ARG A 28 4.05 -19.10 20.01
C ARG A 28 3.91 -17.60 19.79
N ARG A 29 3.87 -17.14 18.53
CA ARG A 29 3.71 -15.70 18.19
C ARG A 29 2.38 -15.14 18.66
N LEU A 30 1.31 -15.92 18.59
CA LEU A 30 -0.02 -15.52 19.05
C LEU A 30 -0.22 -15.70 20.56
N GLY A 31 0.70 -16.34 21.27
CA GLY A 31 0.54 -16.64 22.71
C GLY A 31 -0.58 -17.64 23.01
N VAL A 32 -0.90 -18.54 22.07
CA VAL A 32 -1.99 -19.52 22.19
C VAL A 32 -1.48 -20.96 22.19
N ARG A 33 -2.37 -21.89 22.53
CA ARG A 33 -2.05 -23.33 22.43
C ARG A 33 -2.04 -23.77 20.96
N PRO A 34 -1.21 -24.76 20.57
CA PRO A 34 -1.21 -25.30 19.20
C PRO A 34 -2.59 -25.76 18.71
N GLN A 35 -3.44 -26.32 19.58
CA GLN A 35 -4.80 -26.73 19.19
C GLN A 35 -5.68 -25.56 18.74
N SER A 36 -5.46 -24.37 19.30
CA SER A 36 -6.17 -23.15 18.88
C SER A 36 -5.83 -22.78 17.45
N VAL A 37 -4.58 -23.01 17.03
CA VAL A 37 -4.15 -22.80 15.63
C VAL A 37 -4.78 -23.85 14.72
N ASP A 38 -4.82 -25.13 15.11
CA ASP A 38 -5.52 -26.14 14.30
C ASP A 38 -6.99 -25.80 14.07
N TYR A 39 -7.68 -25.33 15.12
CA TYR A 39 -9.04 -24.84 15.00
C TYR A 39 -9.13 -23.63 14.05
N LEU A 40 -8.26 -22.64 14.23
CA LEU A 40 -8.20 -21.42 13.40
C LEU A 40 -8.08 -21.73 11.90
N LEU A 41 -7.21 -22.69 11.55
CA LEU A 41 -6.96 -23.06 10.15
C LEU A 41 -8.14 -23.78 9.48
N THR A 42 -9.16 -24.18 10.25
CA THR A 42 -10.40 -24.74 9.72
C THR A 42 -11.54 -23.72 9.63
N ARG A 43 -11.29 -22.44 9.95
CA ARG A 43 -12.36 -21.42 9.99
C ARG A 43 -12.63 -20.80 8.63
N LYS A 44 -13.92 -20.62 8.32
CA LYS A 44 -14.36 -19.79 7.19
C LYS A 44 -14.14 -18.28 7.44
N SER A 45 -14.36 -17.85 8.68
CA SER A 45 -14.24 -16.47 9.13
C SER A 45 -13.78 -16.40 10.58
N ILE A 46 -13.19 -15.26 10.94
CA ILE A 46 -12.68 -14.95 12.29
C ILE A 46 -13.06 -13.50 12.64
N ASP A 47 -12.99 -13.16 13.92
CA ASP A 47 -13.14 -11.78 14.40
C ASP A 47 -11.93 -10.91 14.01
N THR A 48 -12.13 -9.60 14.10
CA THR A 48 -11.15 -8.58 13.67
C THR A 48 -9.90 -8.55 14.55
N ASP A 49 -10.02 -8.84 15.85
CA ASP A 49 -8.87 -8.80 16.76
C ASP A 49 -7.94 -10.00 16.50
N THR A 50 -8.52 -11.17 16.25
CA THR A 50 -7.79 -12.36 15.82
C THR A 50 -7.16 -12.15 14.45
N LEU A 51 -7.88 -11.53 13.50
CA LEU A 51 -7.36 -11.18 12.18
C LEU A 51 -6.15 -10.25 12.29
N TYR A 52 -6.24 -9.22 13.11
CA TYR A 52 -5.14 -8.27 13.35
C TYR A 52 -3.92 -8.94 14.00
N SER A 53 -4.14 -9.75 15.03
CA SER A 53 -3.07 -10.48 15.71
C SER A 53 -2.35 -11.45 14.77
N LEU A 54 -3.09 -12.11 13.88
CA LEU A 54 -2.53 -12.94 12.82
C LEU A 54 -1.75 -12.14 11.80
N SER A 55 -2.25 -10.96 11.44
CA SER A 55 -1.56 -10.07 10.52
C SER A 55 -0.20 -9.65 11.06
N LEU A 56 -0.09 -9.34 12.35
CA LEU A 56 1.18 -9.07 12.99
C LEU A 56 2.06 -10.32 13.07
N ALA A 57 1.51 -11.45 13.50
CA ALA A 57 2.28 -12.68 13.70
C ALA A 57 2.86 -13.25 12.39
N LEU A 58 2.15 -13.07 11.28
CA LEU A 58 2.57 -13.50 9.96
C LEU A 58 3.10 -12.35 9.11
N ASP A 59 3.16 -11.12 9.63
CA ASP A 59 3.59 -9.93 8.87
C ASP A 59 2.83 -9.78 7.52
N TYR A 60 1.52 -10.08 7.51
CA TYR A 60 0.68 -10.05 6.30
C TYR A 60 -0.67 -9.42 6.62
N ASP A 61 -1.08 -8.41 5.87
CA ASP A 61 -2.40 -7.78 6.09
C ASP A 61 -3.53 -8.63 5.48
N PHE A 62 -4.25 -9.33 6.35
CA PHE A 62 -5.39 -10.15 5.96
C PHE A 62 -6.66 -9.32 5.71
N ALA A 63 -6.70 -8.04 6.09
CA ALA A 63 -7.86 -7.18 5.85
C ALA A 63 -8.09 -6.95 4.35
N VAL A 64 -7.03 -7.00 3.53
CA VAL A 64 -7.10 -6.86 2.07
C VAL A 64 -8.02 -7.87 1.42
N LEU A 65 -8.17 -9.07 2.01
CA LEU A 65 -9.09 -10.11 1.52
C LEU A 65 -10.56 -9.68 1.54
N TYR A 66 -10.89 -8.69 2.36
CA TYR A 66 -12.24 -8.17 2.54
C TYR A 66 -12.42 -6.77 1.91
N SER A 67 -11.39 -6.23 1.27
CA SER A 67 -11.45 -4.93 0.60
C SER A 67 -12.49 -4.92 -0.52
N ILE A 68 -13.38 -3.92 -0.49
CA ILE A 68 -14.44 -3.73 -1.49
C ILE A 68 -13.86 -3.29 -2.84
N LYS A 69 -12.74 -2.56 -2.81
CA LYS A 69 -11.99 -2.15 -4.00
C LYS A 69 -11.00 -3.25 -4.37
N LYS A 70 -11.27 -3.99 -5.44
CA LYS A 70 -10.29 -4.92 -6.02
C LYS A 70 -9.14 -4.10 -6.63
N GLY A 71 -7.90 -4.37 -6.22
CA GLY A 71 -6.70 -3.79 -6.82
C GLY A 71 -5.97 -2.73 -5.98
N VAL A 72 -6.34 -2.53 -4.71
CA VAL A 72 -5.42 -1.87 -3.77
C VAL A 72 -4.49 -2.97 -3.29
N ALA A 73 -3.33 -3.11 -3.97
CA ALA A 73 -2.19 -3.79 -3.38
C ALA A 73 -1.94 -3.16 -2.01
N LEU A 74 -1.44 -3.95 -1.05
CA LEU A 74 -0.89 -3.36 0.16
C LEU A 74 0.03 -2.21 -0.22
N PRO A 75 0.08 -1.12 0.56
CA PRO A 75 1.29 -0.32 0.56
C PRO A 75 2.38 -1.26 1.08
N VAL A 76 2.97 -2.02 0.15
CA VAL A 76 4.40 -2.31 0.20
C VAL A 76 5.04 -0.94 0.39
N ASP A 77 6.12 -0.82 1.13
CA ASP A 77 6.91 0.42 1.25
C ASP A 77 7.50 0.90 -0.11
N GLU A 78 6.83 0.63 -1.23
CA GLU A 78 6.84 1.50 -2.38
C GLU A 78 6.05 2.74 -1.97
N GLU A 79 6.81 3.80 -1.63
CA GLU A 79 6.38 5.18 -1.67
C GLU A 79 5.19 5.30 -2.62
N GLU A 80 3.99 5.48 -2.07
CA GLU A 80 2.85 5.89 -2.89
C GLU A 80 3.35 7.16 -3.57
N THR A 81 3.77 7.03 -4.83
CA THR A 81 4.06 8.16 -5.68
C THR A 81 2.71 8.81 -5.82
N PHE A 82 2.42 9.71 -4.88
CA PHE A 82 1.31 10.61 -4.93
C PHE A 82 1.46 11.26 -6.30
N LYS A 83 0.68 10.79 -7.28
CA LYS A 83 0.71 11.35 -8.62
C LYS A 83 0.16 12.75 -8.44
N MET A 84 1.04 13.71 -8.16
CA MET A 84 0.75 15.13 -8.26
C MET A 84 0.22 15.30 -9.68
N GLY A 85 -1.11 15.42 -9.78
CA GLY A 85 -1.73 15.88 -11.00
C GLY A 85 -1.05 17.18 -11.38
N ASN A 86 -0.64 17.28 -12.63
CA ASN A 86 0.02 18.44 -13.19
C ASN A 86 -0.87 19.66 -12.92
N ALA A 87 -0.43 20.55 -12.04
CA ALA A 87 -1.15 21.78 -11.74
C ALA A 87 -0.82 22.81 -12.81
N LYS A 88 -1.82 23.21 -13.61
CA LYS A 88 -1.68 24.31 -14.56
C LYS A 88 -1.87 25.63 -13.82
N ILE A 89 -0.77 26.37 -13.64
CA ILE A 89 -0.77 27.71 -13.03
C ILE A 89 -0.62 28.73 -14.16
N THR A 90 -1.55 29.68 -14.24
CA THR A 90 -1.48 30.82 -15.16
C THR A 90 -1.30 32.09 -14.34
N LEU A 91 -0.18 32.79 -14.51
CA LEU A 91 0.06 34.12 -13.94
C LEU A 91 0.30 35.12 -15.07
N GLU A 92 -0.44 36.22 -15.05
CA GLU A 92 -0.17 37.41 -15.87
C GLU A 92 0.44 38.49 -14.97
N ILE A 93 1.66 38.92 -15.30
CA ILE A 93 2.38 39.96 -14.56
C ILE A 93 2.86 41.00 -15.57
N GLU A 94 2.55 42.26 -15.30
CA GLU A 94 3.03 43.39 -16.08
C GLU A 94 4.34 43.91 -15.46
N LEU A 95 5.42 43.91 -16.24
CA LEU A 95 6.77 44.20 -15.77
C LEU A 95 7.34 45.43 -16.48
N ARG A 96 8.11 46.24 -15.75
CA ARG A 96 8.87 47.35 -16.34
C ARG A 96 10.14 46.84 -17.01
N GLN A 97 10.70 47.62 -17.94
CA GLN A 97 11.84 47.20 -18.77
C GLN A 97 13.07 46.78 -17.95
N ASP A 98 13.33 47.44 -16.83
CA ASP A 98 14.43 47.14 -15.91
C ASP A 98 14.22 45.85 -15.10
N GLU A 99 12.96 45.48 -14.85
CA GLU A 99 12.59 44.24 -14.15
C GLU A 99 12.63 43.03 -15.09
N MET A 100 12.25 43.21 -16.36
CA MET A 100 12.35 42.15 -17.38
C MET A 100 13.79 41.68 -17.63
N LEU A 101 14.75 42.60 -17.62
CA LEU A 101 16.17 42.27 -17.82
C LEU A 101 16.72 41.38 -16.69
N LYS A 102 16.19 41.49 -15.47
CA LYS A 102 16.60 40.67 -14.32
C LYS A 102 16.05 39.24 -14.38
N LEU A 103 14.95 39.02 -15.10
CA LEU A 103 14.25 37.74 -15.11
C LEU A 103 14.86 36.70 -16.05
N ASN A 104 15.85 37.08 -16.90
CA ASN A 104 16.56 36.18 -17.83
C ASN A 104 15.64 35.22 -18.61
N LEU A 105 14.43 35.68 -18.95
CA LEU A 105 13.37 34.85 -19.51
C LEU A 105 13.78 34.21 -20.84
N LYS A 106 14.57 34.90 -21.65
CA LYS A 106 15.11 34.34 -22.90
C LYS A 106 15.94 33.08 -22.69
N GLN A 107 16.83 33.07 -21.70
CA GLN A 107 17.69 31.92 -21.42
C GLN A 107 16.86 30.75 -20.86
N LYS A 108 15.99 31.02 -19.89
CA LYS A 108 15.11 29.99 -19.30
C LYS A 108 14.15 29.36 -20.32
N ILE A 109 13.61 30.14 -21.26
CA ILE A 109 12.75 29.62 -22.33
C ILE A 109 13.57 28.81 -23.34
N ALA A 110 14.78 29.25 -23.69
CA ALA A 110 15.68 28.47 -24.56
C ALA A 110 16.05 27.13 -23.92
N ASP A 111 16.42 27.12 -22.64
CA ASP A 111 16.79 25.89 -21.90
C ASP A 111 15.61 24.90 -21.80
N LEU A 112 14.38 25.41 -21.64
CA LEU A 112 13.14 24.60 -21.63
C LEU A 112 12.79 24.03 -23.02
N LEU A 113 13.04 24.78 -24.09
CA LEU A 113 12.77 24.34 -25.47
C LEU A 113 13.85 23.40 -26.02
N GLU A 114 15.09 23.51 -25.55
CA GLU A 114 16.22 22.66 -25.95
C GLU A 114 16.26 21.29 -25.24
N GLY A 115 15.28 20.99 -24.37
CA GLY A 115 15.07 19.64 -23.84
C GLY A 115 16.24 19.09 -23.01
N LYS A 116 17.05 19.95 -22.39
CA LYS A 116 18.10 19.52 -21.45
C LYS A 116 17.57 19.44 -20.02
N GLY A 117 16.62 18.53 -19.83
CA GLY A 117 16.14 18.09 -18.52
C GLY A 117 15.79 16.62 -18.60
N LYS A 118 16.82 15.76 -18.65
CA LYS A 118 16.71 14.35 -18.25
C LYS A 118 16.74 14.28 -16.73
#